data_AF-A0A4U1JC48-F1
#
_entry.id   AF-A0A4U1JC48-F1
#
_cell.length_a   1.000
_cell.length_b   1.000
_cell.length_c   1.000
_cell.angle_alpha   90.00
_cell.angle_beta   90.00
_cell.angle_gamma   90.00
#
_symmetry.space_group_name_H-M   'P 1'
#
loop_
_entity.id
_entity.type
_entity.pdbx_description
1 polymer ?
#
loop_
_entity_poly.entity_id
_entity_poly.type
_entity_poly.pdbx_seq_one_letter_code
_entity_poly.pdbx_strand_id
1 'polypeptide(L)'
;MSATDSPSAEPARGRRARHVIAALLVLSALGLAGAIVSYFQYAAVWLRKPPRLQPCVLSARRALTREEPVMGSIPHLTQEGNTVYLRPAEDRAVVCLGRISTPVASAFAAAFVEIEPAARARALAVAMKDHVPREASADQVAASAWLIASGAMRALPETPETTAAREEIDGMNACRFALRSTCPTRPPIPIVVWAAGVPSSLGLLFGAGLGVRAVVRTVRARRRRKAA
;
A
#
# COMPACT_ATOMS: atom_id res chain seq x y z
N MET A 1 69.72 -40.25 9.64
CA MET A 1 68.70 -39.60 8.78
C MET A 1 67.48 -39.35 9.67
N SER A 2 67.32 -38.12 10.15
CA SER A 2 66.22 -37.74 11.05
C SER A 2 65.08 -37.16 10.24
N ALA A 3 63.94 -37.83 10.24
CA ALA A 3 62.69 -37.30 9.70
C ALA A 3 62.12 -36.31 10.71
N THR A 4 62.12 -35.03 10.35
CA THR A 4 61.36 -33.98 11.05
C THR A 4 59.88 -34.14 10.69
N ASP A 5 59.09 -34.63 11.64
CA ASP A 5 57.62 -34.56 11.61
C ASP A 5 57.19 -33.09 11.60
N SER A 6 56.53 -32.67 10.53
CA SER A 6 55.88 -31.37 10.45
C SER A 6 54.59 -31.37 11.28
N PRO A 7 54.38 -30.42 12.22
CA PRO A 7 53.16 -30.37 12.98
C PRO A 7 51.97 -30.00 12.09
N SER A 8 51.00 -30.90 12.00
CA SER A 8 49.75 -30.76 11.24
C SER A 8 48.97 -29.51 11.63
N ALA A 9 48.98 -28.49 10.75
CA ALA A 9 48.26 -27.22 10.90
C ALA A 9 46.73 -27.31 10.65
N GLU A 10 46.17 -28.51 10.52
CA GLU A 10 44.76 -28.74 10.15
C GLU A 10 43.70 -28.20 11.14
N PRO A 11 43.85 -28.25 12.48
CA PRO A 11 42.76 -27.83 13.37
C PRO A 11 42.54 -26.31 13.40
N ALA A 12 43.59 -25.52 13.12
CA ALA A 12 43.51 -24.05 13.09
C ALA A 12 42.72 -23.54 11.88
N ARG A 13 42.79 -24.24 10.74
CA ARG A 13 42.09 -23.89 9.49
C ARG A 13 40.57 -24.02 9.64
N GLY A 14 40.11 -25.06 10.35
CA GLY A 14 38.69 -25.30 10.62
C GLY A 14 38.05 -24.28 11.57
N ARG A 15 38.79 -23.78 12.58
CA ARG A 15 38.29 -22.77 13.52
C ARG A 15 38.17 -21.39 12.85
N ARG A 16 39.17 -20.98 12.04
CA ARG A 16 39.09 -19.76 11.22
C ARG A 16 37.93 -19.79 10.23
N ALA A 17 37.74 -20.90 9.51
CA ALA A 17 36.62 -21.05 8.56
C ALA A 17 35.25 -20.90 9.23
N ARG A 18 35.07 -21.44 10.44
CA ARG A 18 33.82 -21.26 11.21
C ARG A 18 33.58 -19.82 11.61
N HIS A 19 34.62 -19.09 12.05
CA HIS A 19 34.49 -17.67 12.37
C HIS A 19 34.18 -16.81 11.15
N VAL A 20 34.79 -17.11 9.99
CA VAL A 20 34.49 -16.42 8.73
C VAL A 20 33.03 -16.66 8.31
N ILE A 21 32.56 -17.92 8.35
CA ILE A 21 31.16 -18.24 8.02
C ILE A 21 30.20 -17.55 9.01
N ALA A 22 30.51 -17.56 10.30
CA ALA A 22 29.71 -16.87 11.31
C ALA A 22 29.66 -15.36 11.06
N ALA A 23 30.79 -14.73 10.75
CA ALA A 23 30.86 -13.31 10.44
C ALA A 23 30.04 -12.97 9.17
N LEU A 24 30.13 -13.79 8.12
CA LEU A 24 29.33 -13.61 6.91
C LEU A 24 27.82 -13.73 7.17
N LEU A 25 27.40 -14.68 8.03
CA LEU A 25 26.00 -14.82 8.40
C LEU A 25 25.50 -13.65 9.23
N VAL A 26 26.31 -13.13 10.16
CA VAL A 26 25.97 -11.94 10.95
C VAL A 26 25.86 -10.72 10.05
N LEU A 27 26.82 -10.50 9.14
CA LEU A 27 26.77 -9.41 8.16
C LEU A 27 25.55 -9.52 7.25
N SER A 28 25.21 -10.73 6.80
CA SER A 28 24.00 -10.98 6.01
C SER A 28 22.73 -10.69 6.82
N ALA A 29 22.66 -11.10 8.09
CA ALA A 29 21.52 -10.79 8.95
C ALA A 29 21.34 -9.28 9.16
N LEU A 30 22.44 -8.54 9.38
CA LEU A 30 22.42 -7.09 9.53
C LEU A 30 22.02 -6.39 8.22
N GLY A 31 22.56 -6.82 7.09
CA GLY A 31 22.20 -6.30 5.76
C GLY A 31 20.73 -6.52 5.43
N LEU A 32 20.19 -7.71 5.73
CA LEU A 32 18.77 -8.01 5.57
C LEU A 32 17.91 -7.16 6.49
N ALA A 33 18.29 -6.99 7.77
CA ALA A 33 17.55 -6.15 8.71
C ALA A 33 17.48 -4.69 8.22
N GLY A 34 18.59 -4.12 7.75
CA GLY A 34 18.63 -2.77 7.19
C GLY A 34 17.76 -2.63 5.94
N ALA A 35 17.78 -3.62 5.04
CA ALA A 35 16.93 -3.67 3.85
C ALA A 35 15.43 -3.73 4.24
N ILE A 36 15.08 -4.55 5.21
CA ILE A 36 13.70 -4.70 5.71
C ILE A 36 13.20 -3.38 6.33
N VAL A 37 14.00 -2.74 7.19
CA VAL A 37 13.63 -1.46 7.81
C VAL A 37 13.43 -0.38 6.73
N SER A 38 14.35 -0.29 5.77
CA SER A 38 14.26 0.66 4.66
C SER A 38 13.00 0.42 3.81
N TYR A 39 12.68 -0.85 3.53
CA TYR A 39 11.46 -1.22 2.83
C TYR A 39 10.21 -0.85 3.61
N PHE A 40 10.15 -1.10 4.92
CA PHE A 40 8.98 -0.75 5.73
C PHE A 40 8.75 0.75 5.84
N GLN A 41 9.82 1.55 5.98
CA GLN A 41 9.72 3.02 5.95
C GLN A 41 9.17 3.50 4.60
N TYR A 42 9.68 2.95 3.50
CA TYR A 42 9.16 3.24 2.16
C TYR A 42 7.68 2.80 2.03
N ALA A 43 7.35 1.59 2.44
CA ALA A 43 6.02 1.02 2.29
C ALA A 43 4.97 1.73 3.15
N ALA A 44 5.35 2.21 4.35
CA ALA A 44 4.48 2.98 5.23
C ALA A 44 3.99 4.29 4.58
N VAL A 45 4.80 4.88 3.69
CA VAL A 45 4.46 6.13 2.99
C VAL A 45 3.79 5.85 1.65
N TRP A 46 4.40 4.97 0.84
CA TRP A 46 4.09 4.84 -0.59
C TRP A 46 3.26 3.62 -0.96
N LEU A 47 3.17 2.62 -0.08
CA LEU A 47 2.47 1.33 -0.32
C LEU A 47 1.43 1.06 0.77
N ARG A 48 0.70 2.09 1.18
CA ARG A 48 -0.35 1.94 2.20
C ARG A 48 -1.44 0.98 1.70
N LYS A 49 -1.87 0.07 2.58
CA LYS A 49 -2.97 -0.84 2.27
C LYS A 49 -4.30 -0.07 2.35
N PRO A 50 -5.21 -0.21 1.38
CA PRO A 50 -6.52 0.43 1.48
C PRO A 50 -7.27 -0.08 2.73
N PRO A 51 -7.91 0.80 3.50
CA PRO A 51 -8.63 0.43 4.70
C PRO A 51 -9.91 -0.36 4.37
N ARG A 52 -10.46 -1.05 5.38
CA ARG A 52 -11.79 -1.64 5.26
C ARG A 52 -12.83 -0.53 5.27
N LEU A 53 -13.70 -0.54 4.27
CA LEU A 53 -14.73 0.49 4.09
C LEU A 53 -16.01 0.12 4.84
N GLN A 54 -16.72 1.14 5.31
CA GLN A 54 -18.02 0.95 5.95
C GLN A 54 -19.07 0.50 4.93
N PRO A 55 -20.04 -0.35 5.31
CA PRO A 55 -21.11 -0.80 4.41
C PRO A 55 -21.91 0.35 3.78
N CYS A 56 -22.09 1.45 4.51
CA CYS A 56 -22.76 2.68 4.04
C CYS A 56 -22.14 3.19 2.73
N VAL A 57 -20.80 3.32 2.71
CA VAL A 57 -20.04 3.84 1.55
C VAL A 57 -20.16 2.89 0.36
N LEU A 58 -20.08 1.58 0.62
CA LEU A 58 -20.23 0.56 -0.43
C LEU A 58 -21.63 0.57 -1.04
N SER A 59 -22.69 0.75 -0.22
CA SER A 59 -24.06 0.82 -0.72
C SER A 59 -24.32 2.12 -1.47
N ALA A 60 -23.82 3.25 -0.95
CA ALA A 60 -23.95 4.56 -1.60
C ALA A 60 -23.27 4.58 -2.97
N ARG A 61 -22.06 4.02 -3.11
CA ARG A 61 -21.43 3.87 -4.44
C ARG A 61 -22.30 3.13 -5.43
N ARG A 62 -22.91 2.02 -5.02
CA ARG A 62 -23.78 1.23 -5.91
C ARG A 62 -25.02 2.02 -6.32
N ALA A 63 -25.57 2.84 -5.43
CA ALA A 63 -26.68 3.73 -5.75
C ALA A 63 -26.25 4.79 -6.78
N LEU A 64 -25.07 5.39 -6.60
CA LEU A 64 -24.54 6.43 -7.50
C LEU A 64 -24.22 5.96 -8.91
N THR A 65 -23.98 4.67 -9.13
CA THR A 65 -23.70 4.14 -10.48
C THR A 65 -24.92 4.12 -11.40
N ARG A 66 -26.12 4.44 -10.89
CA ARG A 66 -27.34 4.51 -11.70
C ARG A 66 -27.71 5.97 -11.91
N GLU A 67 -27.96 6.35 -13.16
CA GLU A 67 -28.57 7.65 -13.46
C GLU A 67 -30.01 7.65 -12.93
N GLU A 68 -30.31 8.61 -12.07
CA GLU A 68 -31.68 8.92 -11.66
C GLU A 68 -32.13 10.17 -12.44
N PRO A 69 -33.24 10.08 -13.21
CA PRO A 69 -33.77 11.22 -13.99
C PRO A 69 -34.49 12.26 -13.10
N VAL A 70 -34.48 12.08 -11.79
CA VAL A 70 -35.20 12.92 -10.83
C VAL A 70 -34.33 14.10 -10.42
N MET A 71 -34.88 15.32 -10.42
CA MET A 71 -34.21 16.49 -9.87
C MET A 71 -33.98 16.31 -8.35
N GLY A 72 -32.90 16.90 -7.84
CA GLY A 72 -32.59 16.87 -6.42
C GLY A 72 -33.73 17.47 -5.59
N SER A 73 -34.09 16.81 -4.51
CA SER A 73 -35.22 17.22 -3.64
C SER A 73 -34.85 17.24 -2.15
N ILE A 74 -33.66 16.73 -1.79
CA ILE A 74 -33.23 16.61 -0.40
C ILE A 74 -32.23 17.73 -0.09
N PRO A 75 -32.54 18.65 0.86
CA PRO A 75 -31.69 19.80 1.14
C PRO A 75 -30.42 19.41 1.92
N HIS A 76 -29.29 20.00 1.53
CA HIS A 76 -27.99 19.89 2.20
C HIS A 76 -27.29 21.23 2.23
N LEU A 77 -26.50 21.47 3.28
CA LEU A 77 -25.68 22.68 3.38
C LEU A 77 -24.31 22.45 2.73
N THR A 78 -23.90 23.36 1.85
CA THR A 78 -22.53 23.43 1.34
C THR A 78 -21.60 24.08 2.36
N GLN A 79 -20.29 24.06 2.08
CA GLN A 79 -19.31 24.75 2.91
C GLN A 79 -19.52 26.27 2.98
N GLU A 80 -20.12 26.84 1.95
CA GLU A 80 -20.43 28.27 1.85
C GLU A 80 -21.71 28.66 2.60
N GLY A 81 -22.42 27.68 3.19
CA GLY A 81 -23.71 27.90 3.86
C GLY A 81 -24.91 27.95 2.91
N ASN A 82 -24.72 27.68 1.61
CA ASN A 82 -25.80 27.60 0.64
C ASN A 82 -26.54 26.26 0.77
N THR A 83 -27.87 26.29 0.65
CA THR A 83 -28.68 25.07 0.61
C THR A 83 -28.75 24.55 -0.82
N VAL A 84 -28.25 23.34 -1.04
CA VAL A 84 -28.33 22.61 -2.32
C VAL A 84 -29.27 21.42 -2.20
N TYR A 85 -29.87 21.01 -3.31
CA TYR A 85 -30.80 19.89 -3.34
C TYR A 85 -30.17 18.69 -4.05
N LEU A 86 -30.05 17.59 -3.33
CA LEU A 86 -29.41 16.37 -3.81
C LEU A 86 -30.45 15.32 -4.20
N ARG A 87 -30.07 14.44 -5.13
CA ARG A 87 -30.84 13.24 -5.47
C ARG A 87 -30.71 12.19 -4.36
N PRO A 88 -31.66 11.24 -4.22
CA PRO A 88 -31.59 10.21 -3.18
C PRO A 88 -30.30 9.37 -3.15
N ALA A 89 -29.67 9.14 -4.30
CA ALA A 89 -28.36 8.45 -4.35
C ALA A 89 -27.21 9.33 -3.82
N GLU A 90 -27.23 10.62 -4.16
CA GLU A 90 -26.23 11.62 -3.74
C GLU A 90 -26.36 11.96 -2.26
N ASP A 91 -27.59 12.14 -1.77
CA ASP A 91 -27.89 12.31 -0.34
C ASP A 91 -27.30 11.16 0.48
N ARG A 92 -27.57 9.91 0.09
CA ARG A 92 -27.00 8.74 0.78
C ARG A 92 -25.48 8.77 0.79
N ALA A 93 -24.85 9.18 -0.31
CA ALA A 93 -23.39 9.32 -0.39
C ALA A 93 -22.86 10.40 0.54
N VAL A 94 -23.47 11.58 0.54
CA VAL A 94 -23.10 12.72 1.39
C VAL A 94 -23.31 12.40 2.86
N VAL A 95 -24.43 11.77 3.23
CA VAL A 95 -24.70 11.32 4.61
C VAL A 95 -23.67 10.28 5.06
N CYS A 96 -23.33 9.30 4.21
CA CYS A 96 -22.30 8.31 4.54
C CYS A 96 -20.93 8.97 4.72
N LEU A 97 -20.57 9.93 3.86
CA LEU A 97 -19.32 10.70 4.01
C LEU A 97 -19.35 11.58 5.27
N GLY A 98 -20.50 12.18 5.61
CA GLY A 98 -20.65 13.07 6.76
C GLY A 98 -20.44 12.37 8.10
N ARG A 99 -20.69 11.06 8.17
CA ARG A 99 -20.35 10.22 9.34
C ARG A 99 -18.84 10.04 9.53
N ILE A 100 -18.04 10.30 8.50
CA ILE A 100 -16.58 10.11 8.50
C ILE A 100 -15.87 11.47 8.51
N SER A 101 -16.33 12.42 7.69
CA SER A 101 -15.79 13.77 7.57
C SER A 101 -16.85 14.74 7.04
N THR A 102 -17.31 15.65 7.89
CA THR A 102 -18.26 16.72 7.53
C THR A 102 -17.72 17.69 6.48
N PRO A 103 -16.44 18.14 6.53
CA PRO A 103 -15.87 18.99 5.48
C PRO A 103 -15.87 18.33 4.09
N VAL A 104 -15.54 17.03 4.03
CA VAL A 104 -15.55 16.30 2.74
C VAL A 104 -16.99 16.10 2.25
N ALA A 105 -17.93 15.79 3.14
CA ALA A 105 -19.32 15.62 2.78
C ALA A 105 -19.94 16.90 2.19
N SER A 106 -19.67 18.05 2.80
CA SER A 106 -20.15 19.35 2.31
C SER A 106 -19.51 19.77 0.99
N ALA A 107 -18.23 19.46 0.75
CA ALA A 107 -17.58 19.66 -0.55
C ALA A 107 -18.21 18.77 -1.63
N PHE A 108 -18.52 17.51 -1.32
CA PHE A 108 -19.18 16.59 -2.24
C PHE A 108 -20.62 17.02 -2.52
N ALA A 109 -21.35 17.54 -1.54
CA ALA A 109 -22.68 18.10 -1.74
C ALA A 109 -22.65 19.27 -2.73
N ALA A 110 -21.67 20.18 -2.58
CA ALA A 110 -21.46 21.26 -3.54
C ALA A 110 -21.12 20.73 -4.93
N ALA A 111 -20.26 19.71 -5.05
CA ALA A 111 -19.92 19.12 -6.34
C ALA A 111 -21.13 18.43 -7.02
N PHE A 112 -22.03 17.80 -6.26
CA PHE A 112 -23.19 17.10 -6.82
C PHE A 112 -24.28 18.02 -7.37
N VAL A 113 -24.36 19.27 -6.90
CA VAL A 113 -25.36 20.23 -7.41
C VAL A 113 -25.12 20.60 -8.87
N GLU A 114 -23.87 20.49 -9.34
CA GLU A 114 -23.49 20.80 -10.72
C GLU A 114 -24.26 19.92 -11.70
N ILE A 115 -24.99 20.54 -12.64
CA ILE A 115 -25.85 19.83 -13.59
C ILE A 115 -25.03 19.37 -14.81
N GLU A 116 -24.09 20.21 -15.26
CA GLU A 116 -23.24 19.90 -16.40
C GLU A 116 -22.24 18.78 -16.04
N PRO A 117 -22.18 17.66 -16.78
CA PRO A 117 -21.31 16.54 -16.46
C PRO A 117 -19.83 16.91 -16.31
N ALA A 118 -19.31 17.78 -17.18
CA ALA A 118 -17.92 18.22 -17.13
C ALA A 118 -17.64 19.11 -15.90
N ALA A 119 -18.55 20.03 -15.57
CA ALA A 119 -18.44 20.87 -14.38
C ALA A 119 -18.49 20.03 -13.10
N ARG A 120 -19.45 19.09 -13.01
CA ARG A 120 -19.57 18.14 -11.89
C ARG A 120 -18.32 17.30 -11.71
N ALA A 121 -17.79 16.74 -12.80
CA ALA A 121 -16.57 15.94 -12.77
C ALA A 121 -15.37 16.74 -12.23
N ARG A 122 -15.19 17.98 -12.70
CA ARG A 122 -14.15 18.89 -12.19
C ARG A 122 -14.37 19.25 -10.73
N ALA A 123 -15.61 19.56 -10.33
CA ALA A 123 -15.95 19.88 -8.94
C ALA A 123 -15.66 18.70 -8.00
N LEU A 124 -15.93 17.46 -8.42
CA LEU A 124 -15.55 16.26 -7.66
C LEU A 124 -14.03 16.09 -7.56
N ALA A 125 -13.27 16.38 -8.63
CA ALA A 125 -11.82 16.34 -8.60
C ALA A 125 -11.25 17.41 -7.65
N VAL A 126 -11.78 18.63 -7.68
CA VAL A 126 -11.45 19.71 -6.73
C VAL A 126 -11.79 19.30 -5.29
N ALA A 127 -12.99 18.74 -5.06
CA ALA A 127 -13.39 18.27 -3.74
C ALA A 127 -12.42 17.21 -3.19
N MET A 128 -11.98 16.29 -4.04
CA MET A 128 -10.98 15.28 -3.71
C MET A 128 -9.60 15.91 -3.42
N LYS A 129 -9.17 16.88 -4.21
CA LYS A 129 -7.84 17.48 -4.10
C LYS A 129 -7.69 18.39 -2.88
N ASP A 130 -8.69 19.22 -2.62
CA ASP A 130 -8.59 20.34 -1.69
C ASP A 130 -9.16 20.01 -0.31
N HIS A 131 -10.11 19.08 -0.21
CA HIS A 131 -10.78 18.75 1.06
C HIS A 131 -10.46 17.37 1.63
N VAL A 132 -9.86 16.45 0.87
CA VAL A 132 -9.43 15.14 1.40
C VAL A 132 -8.03 15.26 1.99
N PRO A 133 -7.85 15.04 3.31
CA PRO A 133 -6.54 15.19 3.93
C PRO A 133 -5.52 14.16 3.42
N ARG A 134 -4.26 14.57 3.24
CA ARG A 134 -3.18 13.73 2.67
C ARG A 134 -2.52 12.78 3.68
N GLU A 135 -2.64 13.09 4.96
CA GLU A 135 -2.08 12.36 6.10
C GLU A 135 -2.67 10.95 6.27
N ALA A 136 -1.87 10.00 6.79
CA ALA A 136 -2.27 8.59 6.91
C ALA A 136 -3.46 8.34 7.86
N SER A 137 -3.65 9.19 8.87
CA SER A 137 -4.83 9.20 9.76
C SER A 137 -6.15 9.30 8.97
N ALA A 138 -6.14 9.97 7.82
CA ALA A 138 -7.30 10.18 6.97
C ALA A 138 -7.48 9.13 5.87
N ASP A 139 -6.79 7.99 5.92
CA ASP A 139 -6.90 6.94 4.89
C ASP A 139 -8.34 6.44 4.70
N GLN A 140 -9.12 6.35 5.78
CA GLN A 140 -10.52 5.94 5.70
C GLN A 140 -11.39 6.96 4.97
N VAL A 141 -11.15 8.26 5.22
CA VAL A 141 -11.81 9.37 4.52
C VAL A 141 -11.45 9.33 3.05
N ALA A 142 -10.16 9.25 2.72
CA ALA A 142 -9.67 9.27 1.34
C ALA A 142 -10.20 8.08 0.53
N ALA A 143 -10.13 6.87 1.07
CA ALA A 143 -10.64 5.69 0.40
C ALA A 143 -12.16 5.75 0.20
N SER A 144 -12.90 6.31 1.16
CA SER A 144 -14.36 6.45 1.08
C SER A 144 -14.76 7.52 0.07
N ALA A 145 -14.10 8.69 0.09
CA ALA A 145 -14.31 9.78 -0.86
C ALA A 145 -14.01 9.33 -2.30
N TRP A 146 -12.89 8.63 -2.53
CA TRP A 146 -12.59 8.04 -3.85
C TRP A 146 -13.66 7.04 -4.30
N LEU A 147 -14.15 6.20 -3.39
CA LEU A 147 -15.13 5.17 -3.76
C LEU A 147 -16.49 5.79 -4.14
N ILE A 148 -16.86 6.89 -3.49
CA ILE A 148 -18.04 7.69 -3.82
C ILE A 148 -17.83 8.45 -5.13
N ALA A 149 -16.71 9.17 -5.28
CA ALA A 149 -16.38 9.93 -6.48
C ALA A 149 -16.33 9.00 -7.71
N SER A 150 -15.65 7.85 -7.63
CA SER A 150 -15.63 6.86 -8.71
C SER A 150 -17.00 6.27 -9.04
N GLY A 151 -17.90 6.17 -8.05
CA GLY A 151 -19.30 5.78 -8.27
C GLY A 151 -20.06 6.84 -9.07
N ALA A 152 -19.96 8.10 -8.65
CA ALA A 152 -20.60 9.22 -9.33
C ALA A 152 -20.06 9.45 -10.75
N MET A 153 -18.74 9.38 -10.93
CA MET A 153 -18.07 9.56 -12.22
C MET A 153 -18.45 8.49 -13.25
N ARG A 154 -18.92 7.31 -12.82
CA ARG A 154 -19.39 6.24 -13.71
C ARG A 154 -20.78 6.51 -14.29
N ALA A 155 -21.58 7.33 -13.62
CA ALA A 155 -22.90 7.73 -14.09
C ALA A 155 -22.86 8.99 -14.95
N LEU A 156 -21.67 9.47 -15.33
CA LEU A 156 -21.51 10.61 -16.24
C LEU A 156 -21.19 10.12 -17.65
N PRO A 157 -21.65 10.82 -18.70
CA PRO A 157 -21.28 10.52 -20.08
C PRO A 157 -19.76 10.65 -20.27
N GLU A 158 -19.18 9.74 -21.03
CA GLU A 158 -17.74 9.73 -21.31
C GLU A 158 -17.39 10.84 -22.32
N THR A 159 -16.75 11.88 -21.80
CA THR A 159 -16.21 13.03 -22.54
C THR A 159 -14.74 13.23 -22.16
N PRO A 160 -13.91 13.89 -22.98
CA PRO A 160 -12.51 14.17 -22.65
C PRO A 160 -12.33 14.81 -21.27
N GLU A 161 -13.22 15.73 -20.90
CA GLU A 161 -13.20 16.45 -19.62
C GLU A 161 -13.50 15.51 -18.44
N THR A 162 -14.54 14.67 -18.57
CA THR A 162 -14.90 13.71 -17.52
C THR A 162 -13.83 12.62 -17.37
N THR A 163 -13.21 12.19 -18.46
CA THR A 163 -12.10 11.21 -18.43
C THR A 163 -10.88 11.80 -17.76
N ALA A 164 -10.49 13.03 -18.10
CA ALA A 164 -9.37 13.71 -17.45
C ALA A 164 -9.59 13.86 -15.93
N ALA A 165 -10.79 14.26 -15.51
CA ALA A 165 -11.12 14.35 -14.08
C ALA A 165 -11.12 12.97 -13.39
N ARG A 166 -11.60 11.92 -14.08
CA ARG A 166 -11.57 10.53 -13.58
C ARG A 166 -10.13 10.07 -13.36
N GLU A 167 -9.24 10.32 -14.33
CA GLU A 167 -7.81 10.01 -14.24
C GLU A 167 -7.12 10.79 -13.12
N GLU A 168 -7.47 12.06 -12.91
CA GLU A 168 -6.94 12.84 -11.78
C GLU A 168 -7.35 12.23 -10.43
N ILE A 169 -8.64 11.89 -10.26
CA ILE A 169 -9.16 11.25 -9.05
C ILE A 169 -8.51 9.88 -8.81
N ASP A 170 -8.37 9.07 -9.85
CA ASP A 170 -7.74 7.76 -9.77
C ASP A 170 -6.24 7.85 -9.51
N GLY A 171 -5.56 8.83 -10.09
CA GLY A 171 -4.15 9.13 -9.86
C GLY A 171 -3.87 9.51 -8.41
N MET A 172 -4.70 10.37 -7.81
CA MET A 172 -4.60 10.72 -6.39
C MET A 172 -4.70 9.49 -5.48
N ASN A 173 -5.63 8.59 -5.78
CA ASN A 173 -5.83 7.37 -4.99
C ASN A 173 -4.75 6.31 -5.24
N ALA A 174 -4.27 6.17 -6.48
CA ALA A 174 -3.17 5.27 -6.87
C ALA A 174 -1.85 5.66 -6.20
N CYS A 175 -1.62 6.97 -6.02
CA CYS A 175 -0.46 7.47 -5.32
C CYS A 175 -0.55 7.31 -3.80
N ARG A 176 -1.75 7.19 -3.27
CA ARG A 176 -1.97 6.98 -1.84
C ARG A 176 -1.85 5.52 -1.42
N PHE A 177 -2.51 4.62 -2.16
CA PHE A 177 -2.61 3.21 -1.80
C PHE A 177 -1.85 2.30 -2.75
N ALA A 178 -1.50 1.11 -2.27
CA ALA A 178 -0.94 0.04 -3.08
C ALA A 178 -2.03 -0.60 -3.98
N LEU A 179 -2.45 0.13 -5.01
CA LEU A 179 -3.38 -0.32 -6.04
C LEU A 179 -2.64 -0.91 -7.23
N ARG A 180 -3.40 -1.55 -8.15
CA ARG A 180 -2.85 -2.04 -9.43
C ARG A 180 -2.49 -0.92 -10.40
N SER A 181 -3.12 0.25 -10.26
CA SER A 181 -2.81 1.44 -11.06
C SER A 181 -1.43 2.00 -10.67
N THR A 182 -0.71 2.50 -11.67
CA THR A 182 0.61 3.11 -11.49
C THR A 182 0.46 4.53 -10.95
N CYS A 183 1.29 4.89 -9.96
CA CYS A 183 1.44 6.26 -9.50
C CYS A 183 2.69 6.87 -10.16
N PRO A 184 2.56 7.93 -10.97
CA PRO A 184 3.71 8.52 -11.67
C PRO A 184 4.71 9.17 -10.71
N THR A 185 4.27 9.62 -9.54
CA THR A 185 5.13 10.30 -8.55
C THR A 185 5.71 9.36 -7.50
N ARG A 186 5.46 8.05 -7.58
CA ARG A 186 5.97 7.08 -6.60
C ARG A 186 7.47 6.86 -6.87
N PRO A 187 8.36 7.14 -5.89
CA PRO A 187 9.78 6.89 -6.08
C PRO A 187 10.05 5.38 -6.23
N PRO A 188 11.13 4.98 -6.91
CA PRO A 188 11.52 3.57 -6.97
C PRO A 188 11.84 3.04 -5.57
N ILE A 189 11.71 1.72 -5.39
CA ILE A 189 12.08 1.05 -4.14
C ILE A 189 13.55 1.37 -3.82
N PRO A 190 13.90 1.76 -2.57
CA PRO A 190 15.24 2.18 -2.23
C PRO A 190 16.31 1.14 -2.63
N ILE A 191 17.41 1.61 -3.22
CA ILE A 191 18.49 0.75 -3.73
C ILE A 191 19.04 -0.17 -2.63
N VAL A 192 19.05 0.26 -1.37
CA VAL A 192 19.48 -0.56 -0.22
C VAL A 192 18.68 -1.88 -0.12
N VAL A 193 17.41 -1.88 -0.48
CA VAL A 193 16.58 -3.10 -0.49
C VAL A 193 17.12 -4.12 -1.50
N TRP A 194 17.57 -3.66 -2.67
CA TRP A 194 18.14 -4.51 -3.71
C TRP A 194 19.59 -4.90 -3.41
N ALA A 195 20.42 -3.91 -3.08
CA ALA A 195 21.86 -4.07 -2.89
C ALA A 195 22.22 -4.84 -1.61
N ALA A 196 21.50 -4.61 -0.52
CA ALA A 196 21.72 -5.33 0.74
C ALA A 196 20.76 -6.51 0.90
N GLY A 197 19.48 -6.38 0.52
CA GLY A 197 18.48 -7.40 0.77
C GLY A 197 18.67 -8.68 -0.05
N VAL A 198 18.89 -8.57 -1.36
CA VAL A 198 19.04 -9.75 -2.24
C VAL A 198 20.28 -10.57 -1.87
N PRO A 199 21.50 -10.00 -1.76
CA PRO A 199 22.68 -10.78 -1.41
C PRO A 199 22.60 -11.37 0.01
N SER A 200 22.03 -10.61 0.97
CA SER A 200 21.87 -11.06 2.35
C SER A 200 20.89 -12.21 2.49
N SER A 201 19.75 -12.15 1.79
CA SER A 201 18.75 -13.23 1.77
C SER A 201 19.34 -14.53 1.19
N LEU A 202 20.10 -14.42 0.09
CA LEU A 202 20.82 -15.55 -0.49
C LEU A 202 21.88 -16.10 0.47
N GLY A 203 22.70 -15.24 1.09
CA GLY A 203 23.71 -15.64 2.07
C GLY A 203 23.12 -16.40 3.26
N LEU A 204 21.97 -15.94 3.77
CA LEU A 204 21.25 -16.61 4.85
C LEU A 204 20.66 -17.96 4.42
N LEU A 205 20.05 -18.04 3.23
CA LEU A 205 19.50 -19.29 2.70
C LEU A 205 20.59 -20.34 2.48
N PHE A 206 21.72 -19.94 1.89
CA PHE A 206 22.88 -20.83 1.70
C PHE A 206 23.48 -21.27 3.04
N GLY A 207 23.67 -20.36 3.99
CA GLY A 207 24.20 -20.68 5.31
C GLY A 207 23.28 -21.58 6.14
N ALA A 208 21.97 -21.32 6.11
CA ALA A 208 20.96 -22.16 6.75
C ALA A 208 20.93 -23.56 6.14
N GLY A 209 20.97 -23.67 4.80
CA GLY A 209 21.02 -24.96 4.09
C GLY A 209 22.25 -25.80 4.45
N LEU A 210 23.41 -25.18 4.60
CA LEU A 210 24.63 -25.85 5.08
C LEU A 210 24.53 -26.27 6.55
N GLY A 211 23.94 -25.43 7.40
CA GLY A 211 23.67 -25.74 8.81
C GLY A 211 22.74 -26.93 8.99
N VAL A 212 21.63 -26.98 8.25
CA VAL A 212 20.68 -28.10 8.27
C VAL A 212 21.35 -29.40 7.82
N ARG A 213 22.15 -29.37 6.74
CA ARG A 213 22.89 -30.56 6.28
C ARG A 213 23.90 -31.05 7.31
N ALA A 214 24.59 -30.15 8.02
CA ALA A 214 25.51 -30.51 9.09
C ALA A 214 24.78 -31.18 10.27
N VAL A 215 23.65 -30.62 10.71
CA VAL A 215 22.81 -31.19 11.77
C VAL A 215 22.29 -32.57 11.37
N VAL A 216 21.72 -32.72 10.18
CA VAL A 216 21.21 -34.02 9.69
C VAL A 216 22.31 -35.08 9.65
N ARG A 217 23.53 -34.73 9.18
CA ARG A 217 24.67 -35.66 9.20
C ARG A 217 25.06 -36.08 10.62
N THR A 218 25.12 -35.15 11.57
CA THR A 218 25.43 -35.49 12.97
C THR A 218 24.35 -36.35 13.64
N VAL A 219 23.08 -36.10 13.34
CA VAL A 219 21.96 -36.92 13.84
C VAL A 219 21.98 -38.32 13.22
N ARG A 220 22.24 -38.45 11.91
CA ARG A 220 22.40 -39.76 11.24
C ARG A 220 23.58 -40.55 11.80
N ALA A 221 24.72 -39.89 12.04
CA ALA A 221 25.89 -40.52 12.64
C ALA A 221 25.63 -41.00 14.07
N ARG A 222 24.93 -40.18 14.89
CA ARG A 222 24.51 -40.59 16.25
C ARG A 222 23.52 -41.76 16.23
N ARG A 223 22.56 -41.78 15.30
CA ARG A 223 21.63 -42.92 15.15
C ARG A 223 22.34 -44.20 14.73
N ARG A 224 23.29 -44.13 13.79
CA ARG A 224 24.10 -45.30 13.37
C ARG A 224 24.95 -45.85 14.51
N ARG A 225 25.52 -44.99 15.36
CA ARG A 225 26.28 -45.40 16.55
C ARG A 225 25.43 -45.99 17.69
N LYS A 226 24.11 -45.76 17.70
CA LYS A 226 23.19 -46.39 18.66
C LYS A 226 22.59 -47.70 18.13
N ALA A 227 22.75 -47.98 16.84
CA ALA A 227 22.22 -49.17 16.17
C ALA A 227 23.31 -50.23 15.86
N ALA A 228 24.58 -49.90 16.15
CA ALA A 228 25.72 -50.80 16.17
C ALA A 228 26.11 -51.01 17.64
#